data_AF-A0A167K6C9-F1
#
_entry.id   AF-A0A167K6C9-F1
#
_cell.length_a   1.000
_cell.length_b   1.000
_cell.length_c   1.000
_cell.angle_alpha   90.00
_cell.angle_beta   90.00
_cell.angle_gamma   90.00
#
_symmetry.space_group_name_H-M   'P 1'
#
loop_
_entity.id
_entity.type
_entity.pdbx_description
1 polymer ?
#
loop_
_entity_poly.entity_id
_entity_poly.type
_entity_poly.pdbx_seq_one_letter_code
_entity_poly.pdbx_strand_id
1 'polypeptide(L)'
;MEIQYKKWFELRIFHQYYNDGKIPISLVPTQESTIIMQKNKILISKSEGLFEFYIGLDSVNLDHASLIQNIEDIEFKIIIDHHSFFYYTDLSTKNSEEYFLFRNIVSTPDLIKEKYSSETLVEQLEENVIGMLQINVKNLQTDYLTLSFEARKVFFEYQVIIPTHHNWEIIDLKVLGYQNEKYYGPIEKLIDGVQKAHVFISTETLPLSQDYPVPAELILQYKHGSSDIKELNMQLPNASFNNLHYNDDDQPVYSAIIYV
;
A
#
# COMPACT_ATOMS: atom_id res chain seq x y z
N MET A 1 17.16 39.93 -14.97
CA MET A 1 17.92 38.67 -14.87
C MET A 1 16.92 37.54 -15.01
N GLU A 2 17.21 36.58 -15.87
CA GLU A 2 16.39 35.39 -16.05
C GLU A 2 16.82 34.35 -15.00
N ILE A 3 15.88 33.90 -14.17
CA ILE A 3 16.15 32.87 -13.16
C ILE A 3 16.14 31.52 -13.88
N GLN A 4 17.22 30.75 -13.74
CA GLN A 4 17.28 29.39 -14.27
C GLN A 4 16.98 28.38 -13.16
N TYR A 5 16.02 27.48 -13.39
CA TYR A 5 15.69 26.43 -12.45
C TYR A 5 16.49 25.17 -12.76
N LYS A 6 17.23 24.66 -11.77
CA LYS A 6 17.95 23.39 -11.85
C LYS A 6 17.31 22.39 -10.90
N LYS A 7 17.12 21.16 -11.37
CA LYS A 7 16.67 20.06 -10.52
C LYS A 7 17.72 19.82 -9.42
N TRP A 8 17.24 19.79 -8.20
CA TRP A 8 18.05 19.65 -6.99
C TRP A 8 18.01 18.21 -6.46
N PHE A 9 16.81 17.67 -6.18
CA PHE A 9 16.63 16.26 -5.81
C PHE A 9 15.20 15.78 -6.10
N GLU A 10 14.98 14.49 -5.96
CA GLU A 10 13.69 13.81 -6.09
C GLU A 10 13.23 13.20 -4.78
N LEU A 11 11.92 13.20 -4.52
CA LEU A 11 11.31 12.29 -3.57
C LEU A 11 10.41 11.32 -4.34
N ARG A 12 10.68 10.04 -4.17
CA ARG A 12 9.93 8.94 -4.76
C ARG A 12 9.06 8.33 -3.69
N ILE A 13 7.76 8.34 -3.89
CA ILE A 13 6.81 7.64 -3.05
C ILE A 13 6.53 6.29 -3.71
N PHE A 14 6.70 5.23 -2.95
CA PHE A 14 6.36 3.87 -3.34
C PHE A 14 5.29 3.32 -2.40
N HIS A 15 4.34 2.57 -2.95
CA HIS A 15 3.39 1.83 -2.15
C HIS A 15 3.11 0.49 -2.81
N GLN A 16 3.36 -0.60 -2.08
CA GLN A 16 3.24 -1.97 -2.59
C GLN A 16 1.84 -2.34 -3.12
N TYR A 17 0.78 -1.65 -2.69
CA TYR A 17 -0.58 -1.88 -3.17
C TYR A 17 -0.78 -1.39 -4.62
N TYR A 18 -0.10 -0.31 -5.01
CA TYR A 18 -0.28 0.36 -6.30
C TYR A 18 0.74 -0.13 -7.33
N ASN A 19 0.24 -0.80 -8.38
CA ASN A 19 1.09 -1.28 -9.46
C ASN A 19 1.35 -0.21 -10.54
N ASP A 20 0.53 0.85 -10.59
CA ASP A 20 0.59 1.92 -11.59
C ASP A 20 1.36 3.16 -11.13
N GLY A 21 1.85 3.17 -9.88
CA GLY A 21 2.54 4.31 -9.27
C GLY A 21 1.63 5.49 -8.89
N LYS A 22 0.30 5.40 -9.08
CA LYS A 22 -0.67 6.46 -8.77
C LYS A 22 -1.08 6.43 -7.32
N ILE A 23 -0.14 6.83 -6.48
CA ILE A 23 -0.32 6.85 -5.04
C ILE A 23 -1.07 8.13 -4.64
N PRO A 24 -2.18 8.02 -3.87
CA PRO A 24 -3.08 9.12 -3.49
C PRO A 24 -2.50 9.96 -2.35
N ILE A 25 -1.24 10.38 -2.49
CA ILE A 25 -0.51 11.15 -1.48
C ILE A 25 -0.18 12.53 -2.01
N SER A 26 -0.42 13.52 -1.19
CA SER A 26 -0.12 14.93 -1.42
C SER A 26 0.80 15.44 -0.32
N LEU A 27 1.76 16.29 -0.70
CA LEU A 27 2.69 16.94 0.23
C LEU A 27 2.37 18.42 0.27
N VAL A 28 2.10 18.93 1.47
CA VAL A 28 1.81 20.35 1.70
C VAL A 28 2.89 20.93 2.60
N PRO A 29 3.70 21.89 2.13
CA PRO A 29 4.75 22.48 2.97
C PRO A 29 4.14 23.17 4.19
N THR A 30 4.84 23.14 5.32
CA THR A 30 4.48 23.98 6.47
C THR A 30 4.60 25.47 6.13
N GLN A 31 4.05 26.33 6.99
CA GLN A 31 4.21 27.77 6.83
C GLN A 31 5.69 28.18 6.84
N GLU A 32 6.48 27.62 7.75
CA GLU A 32 7.92 27.87 7.84
C GLU A 32 8.65 27.39 6.59
N SER A 33 8.34 26.17 6.15
CA SER A 33 8.91 25.58 4.92
C SER A 33 8.55 26.36 3.67
N THR A 34 7.33 26.92 3.61
CA THR A 34 6.92 27.81 2.52
C THR A 34 7.79 29.05 2.46
N ILE A 35 8.11 29.66 3.60
CA ILE A 35 9.01 30.82 3.68
C ILE A 35 10.44 30.43 3.25
N ILE A 36 10.95 29.30 3.74
CA ILE A 36 12.28 28.78 3.36
C ILE A 36 12.34 28.53 1.85
N MET A 37 11.34 27.88 1.28
CA MET A 37 11.26 27.59 -0.14
C MET A 37 11.19 28.87 -0.98
N GLN A 38 10.38 29.85 -0.59
CA GLN A 38 10.29 31.13 -1.29
C GLN A 38 11.61 31.89 -1.25
N LYS A 39 12.24 31.98 -0.07
CA LYS A 39 13.54 32.63 0.12
C LYS A 39 14.64 32.02 -0.76
N ASN A 40 14.62 30.69 -0.90
CA ASN A 40 15.62 29.95 -1.67
C ASN A 40 15.17 29.64 -3.12
N LYS A 41 14.06 30.23 -3.59
CA LYS A 41 13.51 30.02 -4.94
C LYS A 41 13.32 28.53 -5.28
N ILE A 42 12.81 27.76 -4.32
CA ILE A 42 12.55 26.33 -4.49
C ILE A 42 11.16 26.13 -5.06
N LEU A 43 11.06 25.33 -6.12
CA LEU A 43 9.79 24.89 -6.72
C LEU A 43 9.68 23.37 -6.65
N ILE A 44 8.44 22.88 -6.59
CA ILE A 44 8.13 21.45 -6.59
C ILE A 44 7.25 21.16 -7.80
N SER A 45 7.64 20.15 -8.57
CA SER A 45 6.79 19.50 -9.58
C SER A 45 6.33 18.15 -9.03
N LYS A 46 5.08 17.77 -9.29
CA LYS A 46 4.51 16.47 -8.88
C LYS A 46 4.02 15.71 -10.12
N SER A 47 4.42 14.46 -10.26
CA SER A 47 3.91 13.52 -11.26
C SER A 47 3.91 12.10 -10.68
N GLU A 48 2.77 11.42 -10.63
CA GLU A 48 2.64 9.97 -10.31
C GLU A 48 3.67 9.41 -9.31
N GLY A 49 3.52 9.72 -8.02
CA GLY A 49 4.42 9.24 -6.97
C GLY A 49 5.81 9.89 -6.93
N LEU A 50 6.16 10.74 -7.90
CA LEU A 50 7.41 11.48 -7.95
C LEU A 50 7.19 12.96 -7.63
N PHE A 51 8.01 13.48 -6.72
CA PHE A 51 8.13 14.91 -6.41
C PHE A 51 9.54 15.36 -6.81
N GLU A 52 9.63 16.30 -7.73
CA GLU A 52 10.89 16.86 -8.22
C GLU A 52 11.08 18.26 -7.65
N PHE A 53 12.20 18.47 -6.98
CA PHE A 53 12.55 19.75 -6.37
C PHE A 53 13.52 20.49 -7.27
N TYR A 54 13.24 21.76 -7.52
CA TYR A 54 14.05 22.65 -8.35
C TYR A 54 14.46 23.86 -7.55
N ILE A 55 15.70 24.32 -7.74
CA ILE A 55 16.22 25.55 -7.14
C ILE A 55 16.50 26.60 -8.21
N GLY A 56 16.07 27.82 -7.96
CA GLY A 56 16.27 28.96 -8.87
C GLY A 56 17.64 29.61 -8.68
N LEU A 57 18.40 29.71 -9.75
CA LEU A 57 19.76 30.25 -9.78
C LEU A 57 19.82 31.60 -10.48
N ASP A 58 20.47 32.55 -9.82
CA ASP A 58 20.78 33.88 -10.37
C ASP A 58 22.04 33.88 -11.25
N SER A 59 22.89 32.84 -11.15
CA SER A 59 24.05 32.65 -12.03
C SER A 59 24.30 31.16 -12.30
N VAL A 60 24.75 30.85 -13.52
CA VAL A 60 24.80 29.48 -14.09
C VAL A 60 25.89 28.59 -13.47
N ASN A 61 26.85 29.16 -12.72
CA ASN A 61 28.09 28.47 -12.33
C ASN A 61 28.20 28.13 -10.83
N LEU A 62 27.09 28.03 -10.11
CA LEU A 62 27.13 27.61 -8.70
C LEU A 62 27.17 26.07 -8.60
N ASP A 63 28.17 25.56 -7.85
CA ASP A 63 28.29 24.16 -7.50
C ASP A 63 27.11 23.71 -6.58
N HIS A 64 26.63 22.49 -6.74
CA HIS A 64 25.44 21.94 -6.06
C HIS A 64 25.59 21.97 -4.53
N ALA A 65 26.79 21.65 -4.02
CA ALA A 65 27.08 21.74 -2.59
C ALA A 65 26.96 23.16 -2.03
N SER A 66 27.29 24.18 -2.84
CA SER A 66 27.20 25.58 -2.45
C SER A 66 25.75 26.09 -2.43
N LEU A 67 24.86 25.46 -3.20
CA LEU A 67 23.45 25.84 -3.29
C LEU A 67 22.63 25.44 -2.06
N ILE A 68 23.03 24.36 -1.40
CA ILE A 68 22.23 23.71 -0.36
C ILE A 68 22.76 23.98 1.06
N GLN A 69 23.98 24.51 1.18
CA GLN A 69 24.68 24.66 2.46
C GLN A 69 23.93 25.51 3.50
N ASN A 70 23.12 26.47 3.03
CA ASN A 70 22.38 27.42 3.88
C ASN A 70 20.87 27.18 3.91
N ILE A 71 20.39 26.09 3.30
CA ILE A 71 18.98 25.75 3.34
C ILE A 71 18.72 24.99 4.65
N GLU A 72 17.75 25.48 5.41
CA GLU A 72 17.25 24.85 6.63
C GLU A 72 16.40 23.62 6.28
N ASP A 73 15.97 22.87 7.29
CA ASP A 73 15.13 21.69 7.07
C ASP A 73 13.79 22.11 6.45
N ILE A 74 13.30 21.30 5.51
CA ILE A 74 12.04 21.56 4.81
C ILE A 74 11.04 20.48 5.21
N GLU A 75 9.89 20.91 5.69
CA GLU A 75 8.86 20.06 6.28
C GLU A 75 7.54 20.12 5.50
N PHE A 76 6.91 18.95 5.34
CA PHE A 76 5.65 18.79 4.63
C PHE A 76 4.66 17.96 5.46
N LYS A 77 3.41 18.41 5.54
CA LYS A 77 2.30 17.52 5.91
C LYS A 77 2.11 16.48 4.80
N ILE A 78 2.02 15.22 5.18
CA ILE A 78 1.69 14.12 4.26
C ILE A 78 0.19 13.87 4.35
N ILE A 79 -0.52 14.21 3.28
CA ILE A 79 -1.96 14.12 3.16
C ILE A 79 -2.32 12.92 2.28
N ILE A 80 -3.29 12.12 2.72
CA ILE A 80 -3.91 11.09 1.90
C ILE A 80 -5.18 11.65 1.25
N ASP A 81 -5.34 11.45 -0.05
CA ASP A 81 -6.47 11.99 -0.80
C ASP A 81 -7.78 11.19 -0.57
N HIS A 82 -7.74 10.00 0.04
CA HIS A 82 -8.94 9.20 0.36
C HIS A 82 -8.80 8.35 1.63
N HIS A 83 -9.91 8.12 2.34
CA HIS A 83 -9.91 7.45 3.64
C HIS A 83 -9.58 5.95 3.58
N SER A 84 -9.73 5.32 2.41
CA SER A 84 -9.54 3.86 2.28
C SER A 84 -8.08 3.42 2.38
N PHE A 85 -7.14 4.37 2.31
CA PHE A 85 -5.70 4.10 2.40
C PHE A 85 -5.30 3.22 3.57
N PHE A 86 -5.79 3.52 4.77
CA PHE A 86 -5.45 2.74 5.95
C PHE A 86 -5.93 1.28 5.89
N TYR A 87 -6.92 0.94 5.06
CA TYR A 87 -7.39 -0.44 4.95
C TYR A 87 -6.43 -1.33 4.16
N TYR A 88 -5.67 -0.78 3.21
CA TYR A 88 -4.73 -1.56 2.40
C TYR A 88 -3.26 -1.21 2.64
N THR A 89 -2.95 -0.25 3.51
CA THR A 89 -1.58 0.04 3.96
C THR A 89 -1.30 -0.59 5.32
N ASP A 90 -0.06 -1.02 5.55
CA ASP A 90 0.45 -1.44 6.86
C ASP A 90 0.71 -0.23 7.79
N LEU A 91 -0.36 0.52 8.05
CA LEU A 91 -0.43 1.57 9.06
C LEU A 91 -1.63 1.27 9.97
N SER A 92 -1.51 1.64 11.25
CA SER A 92 -2.64 1.64 12.18
C SER A 92 -3.74 2.57 11.63
N THR A 93 -4.98 2.12 11.67
CA THR A 93 -6.12 2.99 11.37
C THR A 93 -6.15 4.15 12.36
N LYS A 94 -6.60 5.31 11.90
CA LYS A 94 -6.70 6.64 12.53
C LYS A 94 -7.31 6.74 13.96
N ASN A 95 -7.56 5.64 14.65
CA ASN A 95 -8.10 5.60 16.02
C ASN A 95 -7.05 5.67 17.13
N SER A 96 -5.76 5.77 16.82
CA SER A 96 -4.70 5.87 17.81
C SER A 96 -3.99 7.20 17.67
N GLU A 97 -3.64 7.79 18.81
CA GLU A 97 -2.91 9.03 19.11
C GLU A 97 -1.51 9.10 18.44
N GLU A 98 -1.41 8.66 17.21
CA GLU A 98 -0.20 8.27 16.53
C GLU A 98 -0.01 9.14 15.30
N TYR A 99 1.17 9.70 15.21
CA TYR A 99 1.59 10.51 14.09
C TYR A 99 2.98 10.05 13.64
N PHE A 100 3.19 9.99 12.33
CA PHE A 100 4.44 9.50 11.76
C PHE A 100 5.35 10.66 11.33
N LEU A 101 6.60 10.64 11.77
CA LEU A 101 7.66 11.49 11.23
C LEU A 101 8.50 10.68 10.25
N PHE A 102 8.64 11.19 9.05
CA PHE A 102 9.50 10.62 8.02
C PHE A 102 10.69 11.54 7.82
N ARG A 103 11.92 11.03 7.94
CA ARG A 103 13.12 11.86 7.80
C ARG A 103 14.25 11.14 7.07
N ASN A 104 15.09 11.90 6.37
CA ASN A 104 16.28 11.34 5.75
C ASN A 104 17.44 11.26 6.73
N ILE A 105 18.29 10.24 6.54
CA ILE A 105 19.55 10.08 7.25
C ILE A 105 20.68 9.90 6.23
N VAL A 106 21.90 10.22 6.63
CA VAL A 106 23.07 10.25 5.73
C VAL A 106 23.37 8.88 5.08
N SER A 107 23.00 7.77 5.74
CA SER A 107 23.40 6.42 5.34
C SER A 107 22.51 5.74 4.30
N THR A 108 21.35 6.29 3.97
CA THR A 108 20.40 5.66 3.04
C THR A 108 19.51 6.69 2.35
N PRO A 109 19.14 6.48 1.07
CA PRO A 109 18.09 7.28 0.42
C PRO A 109 16.69 6.99 0.98
N ASP A 110 16.49 5.85 1.65
CA ASP A 110 15.20 5.51 2.22
C ASP A 110 14.92 6.36 3.47
N LEU A 111 13.73 6.97 3.52
CA LEU A 111 13.29 7.71 4.67
C LEU A 111 13.04 6.77 5.84
N ILE A 112 13.56 7.14 7.00
CA ILE A 112 13.23 6.45 8.24
C ILE A 112 11.87 6.94 8.75
N LYS A 113 11.04 5.98 9.19
CA LYS A 113 9.72 6.22 9.78
C LYS A 113 9.82 6.13 11.30
N GLU A 114 9.47 7.21 11.98
CA GLU A 114 9.38 7.28 13.44
C GLU A 114 7.94 7.51 13.84
N LYS A 115 7.55 6.86 14.95
CA LYS A 115 6.19 6.90 15.47
C LYS A 115 6.18 7.74 16.74
N TYR A 116 5.33 8.74 16.78
CA TYR A 116 5.14 9.60 17.93
C TYR A 116 3.73 9.42 18.47
N SER A 117 3.62 9.28 19.78
CA SER A 117 2.35 9.28 20.50
C SER A 117 2.20 10.62 21.22
N SER A 118 1.33 11.47 20.72
CA SER A 118 1.04 12.77 21.35
C SER A 118 -0.40 13.14 21.07
N GLU A 119 -1.27 12.91 22.05
CA GLU A 119 -2.69 13.30 22.02
C GLU A 119 -2.87 14.75 21.53
N THR A 120 -2.08 15.68 22.07
CA THR A 120 -2.17 17.11 21.73
C THR A 120 -1.76 17.47 20.30
N LEU A 121 -0.79 16.76 19.72
CA LEU A 121 -0.41 16.97 18.31
C LEU A 121 -1.40 16.26 17.38
N VAL A 122 -1.91 15.10 17.78
CA VAL A 122 -2.85 14.31 16.98
C VAL A 122 -4.21 14.99 16.89
N GLU A 123 -4.69 15.60 17.97
CA GLU A 123 -5.92 16.43 17.97
C GLU A 123 -5.83 17.64 17.02
N GLN A 124 -4.61 18.11 16.72
CA GLN A 124 -4.37 19.25 15.83
C GLN A 124 -4.18 18.86 14.37
N LEU A 125 -4.06 17.56 14.06
CA LEU A 125 -3.89 17.08 12.70
C LEU A 125 -5.24 16.99 12.00
N GLU A 126 -5.27 17.48 10.76
CA GLU A 126 -6.43 17.32 9.89
C GLU A 126 -6.68 15.83 9.61
N GLU A 127 -7.94 15.49 9.37
CA GLU A 127 -8.43 14.12 9.26
C GLU A 127 -7.72 13.22 8.24
N ASN A 128 -7.00 13.79 7.29
CA ASN A 128 -6.34 13.11 6.19
C ASN A 128 -4.82 13.20 6.27
N VAL A 129 -4.25 13.75 7.36
CA VAL A 129 -2.81 13.84 7.56
C VAL A 129 -2.31 12.60 8.30
N ILE A 130 -1.35 11.88 7.71
CA ILE A 130 -0.72 10.72 8.37
C ILE A 130 0.51 11.08 9.19
N GLY A 131 1.13 12.20 8.87
CA GLY A 131 2.50 12.42 9.25
C GLY A 131 3.08 13.70 8.71
N MET A 132 4.33 13.97 9.07
CA MET A 132 5.14 14.94 8.36
C MET A 132 6.38 14.28 7.80
N LEU A 133 6.77 14.79 6.66
CA LEU A 133 8.05 14.56 6.05
C LEU A 133 8.96 15.72 6.42
N GLN A 134 10.09 15.43 7.07
CA GLN A 134 11.15 16.39 7.34
C GLN A 134 12.38 16.04 6.50
N ILE A 135 12.74 16.94 5.59
CA ILE A 135 13.90 16.81 4.73
C ILE A 135 15.02 17.66 5.32
N ASN A 136 15.98 16.98 5.93
CA ASN A 136 17.24 17.59 6.32
C ASN A 136 18.13 17.74 5.10
N VAL A 137 18.16 18.95 4.56
CA VAL A 137 18.85 19.31 3.32
C VAL A 137 20.34 19.04 3.39
N LYS A 138 20.95 19.26 4.56
CA LYS A 138 22.39 19.05 4.79
C LYS A 138 22.77 17.56 4.78
N ASN A 139 21.81 16.69 5.10
CA ASN A 139 22.00 15.25 5.11
C ASN A 139 21.70 14.60 3.74
N LEU A 140 21.34 15.37 2.71
CA LEU A 140 21.19 14.82 1.36
C LEU A 140 22.55 14.45 0.77
N GLN A 141 22.79 13.16 0.60
CA GLN A 141 23.98 12.61 -0.08
C GLN A 141 23.65 12.05 -1.47
N THR A 142 22.37 12.01 -1.82
CA THR A 142 21.82 11.43 -3.04
C THR A 142 20.90 12.45 -3.71
N ASP A 143 20.74 12.33 -5.02
CA ASP A 143 19.79 13.15 -5.79
C ASP A 143 18.34 12.67 -5.64
N TYR A 144 18.09 11.64 -4.82
CA TYR A 144 16.77 11.13 -4.55
C TYR A 144 16.61 10.58 -3.12
N LEU A 145 15.38 10.63 -2.63
CA LEU A 145 14.91 9.98 -1.41
C LEU A 145 13.72 9.07 -1.74
N THR A 146 13.49 8.04 -0.93
CA THR A 146 12.37 7.11 -1.09
C THR A 146 11.49 7.09 0.16
N LEU A 147 10.18 7.29 -0.03
CA LEU A 147 9.15 7.06 0.96
C LEU A 147 8.37 5.79 0.61
N SER A 148 8.52 4.73 1.38
CA SER A 148 7.87 3.44 1.08
C SER A 148 6.74 3.11 2.04
N PHE A 149 5.62 2.66 1.48
CA PHE A 149 4.46 2.14 2.21
C PHE A 149 4.23 0.67 1.86
N GLU A 150 4.32 -0.19 2.87
CA GLU A 150 3.99 -1.60 2.72
C GLU A 150 2.47 -1.79 2.60
N ALA A 151 2.05 -2.77 1.81
CA ALA A 151 0.66 -3.15 1.74
C ALA A 151 0.28 -3.99 2.96
N ARG A 152 -0.96 -3.84 3.43
CA ARG A 152 -1.52 -4.67 4.49
C ARG A 152 -1.48 -6.12 4.04
N LYS A 153 -0.91 -6.99 4.87
CA LYS A 153 -0.89 -8.43 4.64
C LYS A 153 -2.09 -9.08 5.30
N VAL A 154 -2.78 -9.96 4.57
CA VAL A 154 -4.04 -10.58 5.01
C VAL A 154 -4.05 -12.07 4.67
N PHE A 155 -4.82 -12.86 5.41
CA PHE A 155 -5.14 -14.22 4.96
C PHE A 155 -6.20 -14.17 3.87
N PHE A 156 -6.06 -15.03 2.86
CA PHE A 156 -7.00 -15.12 1.75
C PHE A 156 -7.91 -16.31 2.02
N GLU A 157 -9.20 -16.05 2.18
CA GLU A 157 -10.21 -17.08 2.41
C GLU A 157 -11.17 -17.17 1.21
N TYR A 158 -11.20 -18.34 0.58
CA TYR A 158 -12.15 -18.67 -0.48
C TYR A 158 -13.19 -19.65 0.07
N GLN A 159 -14.46 -19.24 0.02
CA GLN A 159 -15.59 -20.04 0.46
C GLN A 159 -16.35 -20.56 -0.77
N VAL A 160 -16.08 -21.81 -1.16
CA VAL A 160 -16.60 -22.41 -2.39
C VAL A 160 -17.89 -23.18 -2.12
N ILE A 161 -18.99 -22.74 -2.74
CA ILE A 161 -20.30 -23.35 -2.64
C ILE A 161 -20.58 -24.13 -3.92
N ILE A 162 -20.72 -25.44 -3.78
CA ILE A 162 -21.10 -26.33 -4.88
C ILE A 162 -22.58 -26.69 -4.72
N PRO A 163 -23.47 -26.25 -5.61
CA PRO A 163 -24.89 -26.50 -5.49
C PRO A 163 -25.23 -27.99 -5.54
N THR A 164 -26.09 -28.44 -4.62
CA THR A 164 -26.49 -29.86 -4.50
C THR A 164 -27.30 -30.38 -5.68
N HIS A 165 -27.93 -29.49 -6.46
CA HIS A 165 -28.77 -29.89 -7.60
C HIS A 165 -27.97 -30.45 -8.79
N HIS A 166 -26.64 -30.30 -8.82
CA HIS A 166 -25.80 -30.84 -9.88
C HIS A 166 -25.56 -32.35 -9.78
N ASN A 167 -25.86 -32.98 -8.63
CA ASN A 167 -25.58 -34.40 -8.35
C ASN A 167 -24.12 -34.80 -8.69
N TRP A 168 -23.18 -33.91 -8.40
CA TRP A 168 -21.75 -34.16 -8.58
C TRP A 168 -21.19 -34.99 -7.42
N GLU A 169 -20.41 -36.01 -7.76
CA GLU A 169 -19.49 -36.62 -6.81
C GLU A 169 -18.13 -35.94 -6.97
N ILE A 170 -17.71 -35.20 -5.95
CA ILE A 170 -16.44 -34.46 -5.91
C ILE A 170 -15.31 -35.46 -5.65
N ILE A 171 -14.33 -35.47 -6.55
CA ILE A 171 -13.14 -36.34 -6.49
C ILE A 171 -11.95 -35.58 -5.87
N ASP A 172 -11.69 -34.37 -6.33
CA ASP A 172 -10.63 -33.48 -5.83
C ASP A 172 -11.13 -32.04 -5.89
N LEU A 173 -10.76 -31.23 -4.90
CA LEU A 173 -11.08 -29.81 -4.84
C LEU A 173 -9.92 -29.09 -4.18
N LYS A 174 -9.25 -28.22 -4.93
CA LYS A 174 -8.08 -27.48 -4.44
C LYS A 174 -7.99 -26.09 -5.04
N VAL A 175 -7.32 -25.21 -4.30
CA VAL A 175 -6.92 -23.89 -4.78
C VAL A 175 -5.44 -23.90 -5.07
N LEU A 176 -5.07 -23.52 -6.30
CA LEU A 176 -3.70 -23.24 -6.69
C LEU A 176 -3.48 -21.73 -6.68
N GLY A 177 -2.63 -21.25 -5.78
CA GLY A 177 -2.28 -19.84 -5.74
C GLY A 177 -1.23 -19.45 -6.77
N TYR A 178 -1.00 -18.14 -6.90
CA TYR A 178 0.06 -17.60 -7.74
C TYR A 178 1.43 -17.76 -7.03
N GLN A 179 2.52 -17.96 -7.78
CA GLN A 179 3.89 -18.03 -7.23
C GLN A 179 4.12 -19.00 -6.04
N ASN A 180 3.50 -20.19 -6.06
CA ASN A 180 3.58 -21.20 -5.00
C ASN A 180 2.90 -20.82 -3.67
N GLU A 181 2.01 -19.83 -3.67
CA GLU A 181 1.05 -19.63 -2.59
C GLU A 181 0.32 -20.95 -2.28
N LYS A 182 0.35 -21.34 -1.01
CA LYS A 182 -0.29 -22.56 -0.53
C LYS A 182 -1.58 -22.22 0.18
N TYR A 183 -2.57 -23.08 -0.01
CA TYR A 183 -3.85 -22.99 0.68
C TYR A 183 -4.05 -24.26 1.51
N TYR A 184 -4.55 -24.07 2.72
CA TYR A 184 -5.08 -25.11 3.57
C TYR A 184 -6.58 -25.28 3.31
N GLY A 185 -7.06 -26.52 3.28
CA GLY A 185 -8.45 -26.87 2.98
C GLY A 185 -8.57 -28.00 1.95
N PRO A 186 -9.80 -28.36 1.53
CA PRO A 186 -11.05 -27.74 1.96
C PRO A 186 -11.45 -28.09 3.40
N ILE A 187 -11.98 -27.12 4.13
CA ILE A 187 -12.70 -27.32 5.40
C ILE A 187 -14.18 -27.09 5.14
N GLU A 188 -15.05 -28.03 5.53
CA GLU A 188 -16.49 -27.80 5.43
C GLU A 188 -16.96 -26.83 6.52
N LYS A 189 -17.57 -25.70 6.11
CA LYS A 189 -18.22 -24.73 7.00
C LYS A 189 -19.64 -24.43 6.53
N LEU A 190 -20.51 -24.03 7.47
CA LEU A 190 -21.81 -23.45 7.15
C LEU A 190 -21.66 -21.93 7.04
N ILE A 191 -22.00 -21.37 5.88
CA ILE A 191 -22.11 -19.92 5.67
C ILE A 191 -23.54 -19.51 6.04
N ASP A 192 -23.65 -18.48 6.87
CA ASP A 192 -24.90 -17.92 7.39
C ASP A 192 -25.86 -18.97 8.01
N GLY A 193 -25.30 -20.10 8.46
CA GLY A 193 -26.04 -21.22 9.03
C GLY A 193 -26.91 -22.02 8.05
N VAL A 194 -26.86 -21.73 6.74
CA VAL A 194 -27.77 -22.32 5.74
C VAL A 194 -27.03 -23.07 4.64
N GLN A 195 -25.91 -22.56 4.14
CA GLN A 195 -25.23 -23.12 2.97
C GLN A 195 -23.92 -23.79 3.38
N LYS A 196 -23.70 -25.03 2.95
CA LYS A 196 -22.40 -25.71 3.11
C LYS A 196 -21.41 -25.16 2.08
N ALA A 197 -20.22 -24.83 2.55
CA ALA A 197 -19.11 -24.39 1.72
C ALA A 197 -17.83 -25.14 2.03
N HIS A 198 -17.01 -25.31 1.01
CA HIS A 198 -15.64 -25.79 1.09
C HIS A 198 -14.72 -24.58 1.20
N VAL A 199 -14.12 -24.40 2.38
CA VAL A 199 -13.32 -23.23 2.69
C VAL A 199 -11.83 -23.53 2.53
N PHE A 200 -11.14 -22.64 1.80
CA PHE A 200 -9.70 -22.63 1.59
C PHE A 200 -9.11 -21.36 2.18
N ILE A 201 -8.00 -21.48 2.90
CA ILE A 201 -7.33 -20.32 3.54
C ILE A 201 -5.85 -20.36 3.15
N SER A 202 -5.27 -19.21 2.77
CA SER A 202 -3.82 -19.13 2.53
C SER A 202 -3.03 -19.54 3.78
N THR A 203 -1.92 -20.26 3.61
CA THR A 203 -1.12 -20.72 4.75
C THR A 203 -0.27 -19.61 5.37
N GLU A 204 -0.05 -18.53 4.63
CA GLU A 204 0.68 -17.34 5.03
C GLU A 204 -0.13 -16.10 4.66
N THR A 205 0.19 -14.97 5.28
CA THR A 205 -0.44 -13.69 4.91
C THR A 205 0.16 -13.16 3.61
N LEU A 206 -0.71 -12.66 2.73
CA LEU A 206 -0.33 -12.13 1.43
C LEU A 206 -0.59 -10.62 1.41
N PRO A 207 0.31 -9.82 0.84
CA PRO A 207 0.14 -8.37 0.75
C PRO A 207 -1.01 -8.06 -0.21
N LEU A 208 -1.96 -7.21 0.20
CA LEU A 208 -3.01 -6.71 -0.69
C LEU A 208 -2.39 -6.00 -1.90
N SER A 209 -3.01 -6.16 -3.06
CA SER A 209 -2.63 -5.46 -4.29
C SER A 209 -3.86 -4.94 -5.01
N GLN A 210 -3.70 -3.83 -5.72
CA GLN A 210 -4.73 -3.30 -6.62
C GLN A 210 -5.06 -4.30 -7.73
N ASP A 211 -4.05 -4.98 -8.25
CA ASP A 211 -4.19 -6.02 -9.28
C ASP A 211 -3.16 -7.13 -9.06
N TYR A 212 -3.61 -8.40 -8.98
CA TYR A 212 -2.68 -9.53 -9.11
C TYR A 212 -2.54 -9.88 -10.58
N PRO A 213 -1.31 -9.99 -11.11
CA PRO A 213 -1.08 -10.34 -12.52
C PRO A 213 -1.69 -11.69 -12.90
N VAL A 214 -1.78 -12.61 -11.94
CA VAL A 214 -2.38 -13.93 -12.11
C VAL A 214 -3.23 -14.23 -10.87
N PRO A 215 -4.55 -14.42 -11.02
CA PRO A 215 -5.40 -14.82 -9.91
C PRO A 215 -5.13 -16.27 -9.50
N ALA A 216 -5.46 -16.60 -8.25
CA ALA A 216 -5.54 -18.00 -7.83
C ALA A 216 -6.57 -18.76 -8.66
N GLU A 217 -6.42 -20.07 -8.78
CA GLU A 217 -7.29 -20.94 -9.58
C GLU A 217 -7.89 -22.03 -8.70
N LEU A 218 -9.20 -22.20 -8.80
CA LEU A 218 -9.92 -23.34 -8.26
C LEU A 218 -9.89 -24.48 -9.29
N ILE A 219 -9.41 -25.65 -8.86
CA ILE A 219 -9.49 -26.89 -9.62
C ILE A 219 -10.48 -27.81 -8.93
N LEU A 220 -11.56 -28.13 -9.63
CA LEU A 220 -12.59 -29.08 -9.20
C LEU A 220 -12.58 -30.28 -10.15
N GLN A 221 -12.30 -31.46 -9.60
CA GLN A 221 -12.51 -32.73 -10.31
C GLN A 221 -13.77 -33.41 -9.79
N TYR A 222 -14.66 -33.77 -10.71
CA TYR A 222 -15.97 -34.33 -10.36
C TYR A 222 -16.44 -35.37 -11.38
N LYS A 223 -17.42 -36.17 -11.01
CA LYS A 223 -18.14 -37.07 -11.93
C LYS A 223 -19.64 -37.02 -11.73
N HIS A 224 -20.38 -37.41 -12.77
CA HIS A 224 -21.82 -37.61 -12.73
C HIS A 224 -22.12 -39.11 -12.74
N GLY A 225 -22.37 -39.69 -11.56
CA GLY A 225 -22.61 -41.13 -11.44
C GLY A 225 -21.42 -41.94 -11.95
N SER A 226 -21.65 -42.77 -12.98
CA SER A 226 -20.64 -43.63 -13.61
C SER A 226 -19.91 -42.99 -14.80
N SER A 227 -20.01 -41.67 -15.00
CA SER A 227 -19.29 -40.97 -16.06
C SER A 227 -17.77 -40.91 -15.81
N ASP A 228 -17.02 -40.58 -16.86
CA ASP A 228 -15.63 -40.17 -16.73
C ASP A 228 -15.48 -38.96 -15.79
N ILE A 229 -14.29 -38.84 -15.19
CA ILE A 229 -13.91 -37.69 -14.37
C ILE A 229 -13.79 -36.47 -15.28
N LYS A 230 -14.44 -35.38 -14.88
CA LYS A 230 -14.35 -34.07 -15.50
C LYS A 230 -13.56 -33.13 -14.60
N GLU A 231 -12.92 -32.15 -15.21
CA GLU A 231 -12.19 -31.09 -14.52
C GLU A 231 -12.80 -29.73 -14.88
N LEU A 232 -13.02 -28.90 -13.87
CA LEU A 232 -13.41 -27.50 -14.00
C LEU A 232 -12.31 -26.64 -13.36
N ASN A 233 -11.82 -25.70 -14.15
CA ASN A 233 -10.82 -24.73 -13.73
C ASN A 233 -11.46 -23.34 -13.75
N MET A 234 -11.39 -22.63 -12.63
CA MET A 234 -12.02 -21.32 -12.45
C MET A 234 -11.05 -20.35 -11.80
N GLN A 235 -10.88 -19.17 -12.40
CA GLN A 235 -10.11 -18.08 -11.79
C GLN A 235 -10.88 -17.52 -10.59
N LEU A 236 -10.18 -17.36 -9.48
CA LEU A 236 -10.71 -16.83 -8.23
C LEU A 236 -10.52 -15.30 -8.18
N PRO A 237 -11.39 -14.58 -7.45
CA PRO A 237 -11.23 -13.15 -7.28
C PRO A 237 -9.98 -12.82 -6.48
N ASN A 238 -9.37 -11.70 -6.84
CA ASN A 238 -8.26 -11.10 -6.11
C ASN A 238 -8.75 -10.47 -4.81
N ALA A 239 -7.90 -10.49 -3.78
CA ALA A 239 -8.20 -9.80 -2.54
C ALA A 239 -8.32 -8.29 -2.76
N SER A 240 -9.33 -7.71 -2.13
CA SER A 240 -9.52 -6.27 -2.06
C SER A 240 -9.91 -5.86 -0.65
N PHE A 241 -9.69 -4.58 -0.32
CA PHE A 241 -10.04 -4.07 1.00
C PHE A 241 -11.56 -4.08 1.28
N ASN A 242 -12.41 -4.25 0.26
CA ASN A 242 -13.88 -4.20 0.41
C ASN A 242 -14.44 -5.38 1.22
N ASN A 243 -13.79 -6.54 1.18
CA ASN A 243 -14.21 -7.73 1.94
C ASN A 243 -13.24 -8.05 3.08
N LEU A 244 -12.50 -7.04 3.53
CA LEU A 244 -11.59 -7.15 4.66
C LEU A 244 -12.39 -7.20 5.96
N HIS A 245 -12.08 -8.17 6.81
CA HIS A 245 -12.59 -8.27 8.17
C HIS A 245 -11.50 -8.86 9.06
N TYR A 246 -11.77 -8.96 10.35
CA TYR A 246 -10.87 -9.55 11.32
C TYR A 246 -11.46 -10.88 11.80
N ASN A 247 -10.64 -11.91 11.90
CA ASN A 247 -11.05 -13.19 12.48
C ASN A 247 -11.02 -13.13 14.02
N ASP A 248 -11.38 -14.24 14.67
CA ASP A 248 -11.42 -14.35 16.14
C ASP A 248 -10.05 -14.11 16.81
N ASP A 249 -8.95 -14.26 16.07
CA ASP A 249 -7.57 -14.03 16.51
C ASP A 249 -7.06 -12.61 16.16
N ASP A 250 -7.98 -11.70 15.80
CA ASP A 250 -7.69 -10.32 15.38
C ASP A 250 -6.70 -10.24 14.20
N GLN A 251 -6.69 -11.27 13.35
CA GLN A 251 -5.92 -11.28 12.11
C GLN A 251 -6.77 -10.75 10.96
N PRO A 252 -6.23 -9.89 10.10
CA PRO A 252 -6.95 -9.40 8.94
C PRO A 252 -7.12 -10.51 7.89
N VAL A 253 -8.36 -10.70 7.43
CA VAL A 253 -8.76 -11.71 6.46
C VAL A 253 -9.56 -11.06 5.34
N TYR A 254 -9.23 -11.40 4.10
CA TYR A 254 -10.09 -11.18 2.95
C TYR A 254 -10.92 -12.44 2.71
N SER A 255 -12.24 -12.33 2.63
CA SER A 255 -13.11 -13.45 2.26
C SER A 255 -13.84 -13.21 0.94
N ALA A 256 -13.94 -14.26 0.14
CA ALA A 256 -14.74 -14.29 -1.08
C ALA A 256 -15.61 -15.55 -1.15
N ILE A 257 -16.90 -15.36 -1.44
CA ILE A 257 -17.83 -16.46 -1.69
C ILE A 257 -17.86 -16.76 -3.18
N ILE A 258 -17.65 -18.03 -3.53
CA ILE A 258 -17.56 -18.52 -4.90
C ILE A 258 -18.68 -19.53 -5.12
N TYR A 259 -19.54 -19.27 -6.10
CA TYR A 259 -20.56 -20.22 -6.54
C TYR A 259 -20.05 -20.93 -7.80
N VAL A 260 -19.99 -22.25 -7.73
CA VAL A 260 -19.56 -23.12 -8.84
C VAL A 260 -20.78 -23.61 -9.61
#